data_AF-A0A9K3CNQ3-F1
#
_entry.id   AF-A0A9K3CNQ3-F1
#
_cell.length_a   1.000
_cell.length_b   1.000
_cell.length_c   1.000
_cell.angle_alpha   90.00
_cell.angle_beta   90.00
_cell.angle_gamma   90.00
#
_symmetry.space_group_name_H-M   'P 1'
#
loop_
_entity.id
_entity.type
_entity.pdbx_description
1 polymer ?
#
loop_
_entity_poly.entity_id
_entity_poly.type
_entity_poly.pdbx_seq_one_letter_code
_entity_poly.pdbx_strand_id
1 'polypeptide(L)'
;MLRNYFDVKPEDYVESDSEGEADESTKARVLSEEARQALEKALPMGTDVNAAPVSREAEERQKRIAKWSQCPSLDQTDKTKRELQMLALRTYIDPARHYKKSDWKNLPQRGVFGTYNVSADRYHQRKTKKEQSKDMFGELLLTDDRSREWTRRKSGEIADAKHNAAQYFVRPKNKKGKKKGAAKKSAKKPYQVKPSFY
;
A
#
# COMPACT_ATOMS: atom_id res chain seq x y z
N MET A 1 -21.61 -8.04 36.17
CA MET A 1 -20.62 -7.77 37.22
C MET A 1 -19.85 -9.05 37.45
N LEU A 2 -18.53 -9.05 37.24
CA LEU A 2 -17.53 -9.84 37.97
C LEU A 2 -16.15 -9.31 37.55
N ARG A 3 -15.30 -9.06 38.55
CA ARG A 3 -14.04 -8.32 38.52
C ARG A 3 -12.86 -9.22 38.15
N ASN A 4 -11.86 -8.58 37.55
CA ASN A 4 -10.49 -9.02 37.29
C ASN A 4 -9.85 -9.92 38.37
N TYR A 5 -9.10 -10.93 37.92
CA TYR A 5 -7.91 -11.48 38.59
C TYR A 5 -6.92 -11.94 37.51
N PHE A 6 -6.27 -10.98 36.87
CA PHE A 6 -5.15 -11.18 35.97
C PHE A 6 -4.13 -10.09 36.30
N ASP A 7 -3.47 -10.22 37.44
CA ASP A 7 -2.26 -9.45 37.77
C ASP A 7 -1.56 -10.11 38.97
N VAL A 8 -0.67 -11.07 38.69
CA VAL A 8 0.38 -11.46 39.64
C VAL A 8 1.68 -11.04 38.98
N LYS A 9 2.37 -10.11 39.61
CA LYS A 9 3.61 -9.49 39.12
C LYS A 9 4.76 -10.49 39.26
N PRO A 10 5.77 -10.45 38.38
CA PRO A 10 6.92 -11.37 38.41
C PRO A 10 7.86 -11.15 39.62
N GLU A 11 7.50 -10.29 40.58
CA GLU A 11 8.32 -9.89 41.73
C GLU A 11 8.20 -10.83 42.95
N ASP A 12 7.32 -11.84 42.91
CA ASP A 12 7.15 -12.84 43.97
C ASP A 12 8.00 -14.12 43.77
N TYR A 13 9.07 -14.04 42.97
CA TYR A 13 10.01 -15.15 42.80
C TYR A 13 10.90 -15.28 44.05
N VAL A 14 10.59 -16.25 44.91
CA VAL A 14 11.54 -16.73 45.93
C VAL A 14 12.51 -17.66 45.22
N GLU A 15 13.69 -17.15 44.87
CA GLU A 15 14.86 -17.96 44.50
C GLU A 15 15.19 -18.89 45.68
N SER A 16 14.83 -20.17 45.53
CA SER A 16 15.26 -21.23 46.42
C SER A 16 16.36 -21.99 45.71
N ASP A 17 17.60 -21.63 46.02
CA ASP A 17 18.78 -22.42 45.69
C ASP A 17 18.64 -23.80 46.35
N SER A 18 18.27 -24.81 45.56
CA SER A 18 18.45 -26.20 45.92
C SER A 18 18.96 -26.96 44.71
N GLU A 19 20.27 -27.20 44.70
CA GLU A 19 20.92 -28.20 43.87
C GLU A 19 20.22 -29.55 44.10
N GLY A 20 19.45 -30.01 43.12
CA GLY A 20 18.65 -31.22 43.19
C GLY A 20 18.65 -31.93 41.84
N GLU A 21 19.26 -33.12 41.84
CA GLU A 21 19.19 -34.21 40.87
C GLU A 21 18.02 -34.10 39.86
N ALA A 22 18.33 -34.03 38.56
CA ALA A 22 17.30 -33.99 37.51
C ALA A 22 16.47 -35.28 37.51
N ASP A 23 15.21 -35.18 37.93
CA ASP A 23 14.21 -36.25 37.85
C ASP A 23 14.22 -36.92 36.47
N GLU A 24 14.39 -38.25 36.44
CA GLU A 24 14.39 -39.09 35.23
C GLU A 24 13.17 -38.87 34.31
N SER A 25 12.08 -38.34 34.86
CA SER A 25 10.84 -38.00 34.13
C SER A 25 11.01 -36.83 33.14
N THR A 26 11.96 -35.93 33.37
CA THR A 26 12.26 -34.80 32.49
C THR A 26 13.19 -35.20 31.34
N LYS A 27 14.11 -36.14 31.58
CA LYS A 27 14.94 -36.77 30.54
C LYS A 27 14.10 -37.58 29.55
N ALA A 28 13.03 -38.24 30.00
CA ALA A 28 12.14 -39.02 29.15
C ALA A 28 11.25 -38.18 28.20
N ARG A 29 11.12 -36.86 28.42
CA ARG A 29 10.33 -35.96 27.55
C ARG A 29 11.13 -35.32 26.42
N VAL A 30 12.47 -35.35 26.50
CA VAL A 30 13.35 -34.86 25.45
C VAL A 30 13.69 -36.04 24.56
N LEU A 31 13.13 -36.07 23.34
CA LEU A 31 13.57 -37.01 22.30
C LEU A 31 15.11 -37.02 22.29
N SER A 32 15.73 -38.20 22.36
CA SER A 32 17.17 -38.34 22.33
C SER A 32 17.74 -37.56 21.14
N GLU A 33 18.89 -36.93 21.33
CA GLU A 33 19.54 -36.14 20.26
C GLU A 33 19.74 -37.00 19.00
N GLU A 34 19.95 -38.29 19.19
CA GLU A 34 20.04 -39.31 18.16
C GLU A 34 18.72 -39.49 17.38
N ALA A 35 17.57 -39.48 18.06
CA ALA A 35 16.25 -39.52 17.40
C ALA A 35 15.94 -38.24 16.62
N ARG A 36 16.42 -37.08 17.09
CA ARG A 36 16.30 -35.79 16.36
C ARG A 36 17.16 -35.79 15.09
N GLN A 37 18.41 -36.24 15.19
CA GLN A 37 19.33 -36.34 14.05
C GLN A 37 18.86 -37.39 13.02
N ALA A 38 18.28 -38.51 13.48
CA ALA A 38 17.70 -39.51 12.58
C ALA A 38 16.48 -38.96 11.82
N LEU A 39 15.65 -38.14 12.46
CA LEU A 39 14.49 -37.48 11.83
C LEU A 39 14.93 -36.46 10.78
N GLU A 40 15.94 -35.64 11.09
CA GLU A 40 16.52 -34.65 10.17
C GLU A 40 17.16 -35.31 8.93
N LYS A 41 17.85 -36.45 9.13
CA LYS A 41 18.47 -37.24 8.05
C LYS A 41 17.45 -37.96 7.16
N ALA A 42 16.28 -38.32 7.69
CA ALA A 42 15.25 -39.07 6.97
C ALA A 42 14.34 -38.19 6.11
N LEU A 43 14.33 -36.87 6.32
CA LEU A 43 13.53 -35.93 5.54
C LEU A 43 14.24 -35.52 4.24
N PRO A 44 13.53 -35.40 3.10
CA PRO A 44 14.11 -34.89 1.88
C PRO A 44 14.61 -33.45 2.08
N MET A 45 15.85 -33.19 1.67
CA MET A 45 16.53 -31.89 1.74
C MET A 45 15.62 -30.76 1.23
N GLY A 46 15.26 -29.83 2.11
CA GLY A 46 14.49 -28.62 1.78
C GLY A 46 13.08 -28.53 2.36
N THR A 47 12.69 -29.40 3.30
CA THR A 47 11.43 -29.26 4.04
C THR A 47 11.67 -28.53 5.36
N ASP A 48 11.13 -27.31 5.49
CA ASP A 48 11.17 -26.56 6.75
C ASP A 48 10.30 -27.28 7.80
N VAL A 49 10.93 -27.85 8.83
CA VAL A 49 10.24 -28.57 9.93
C VAL A 49 9.29 -27.68 10.76
N ASN A 50 9.38 -26.35 10.59
CA ASN A 50 8.51 -25.35 11.22
C ASN A 50 7.45 -24.76 10.27
N ALA A 51 7.32 -25.27 9.04
CA ALA A 51 6.26 -24.85 8.15
C ALA A 51 4.91 -25.33 8.69
N ALA A 52 4.12 -24.41 9.24
CA ALA A 52 2.74 -24.70 9.63
C ALA A 52 1.99 -25.37 8.46
N PRO A 53 1.22 -26.44 8.68
CA PRO A 53 0.50 -27.11 7.59
C PRO A 53 -0.40 -26.07 6.92
N VAL A 54 -0.13 -25.81 5.63
CA VAL A 54 -1.03 -25.01 4.80
C VAL A 54 -2.41 -25.63 4.97
N SER A 55 -3.39 -24.87 5.47
CA SER A 55 -4.69 -25.47 5.77
C SER A 55 -5.22 -26.12 4.50
N ARG A 56 -5.74 -27.34 4.61
CA ARG A 56 -6.35 -28.07 3.49
C ARG A 56 -7.34 -27.21 2.70
N GLU A 57 -8.02 -26.29 3.40
CA GLU A 57 -8.88 -25.25 2.83
C GLU A 57 -8.17 -24.29 1.87
N ALA A 58 -6.94 -23.87 2.18
CA ALA A 58 -6.13 -23.00 1.32
C ALA A 58 -5.67 -23.75 0.07
N GLU A 59 -5.25 -25.02 0.18
CA GLU A 59 -4.91 -25.84 -0.97
C GLU A 59 -6.13 -26.11 -1.86
N GLU A 60 -7.27 -26.44 -1.28
CA GLU A 60 -8.52 -26.63 -2.03
C GLU A 60 -9.00 -25.32 -2.66
N ARG A 61 -8.82 -24.18 -2.00
CA ARG A 61 -9.09 -22.87 -2.59
C ARG A 61 -8.16 -22.60 -3.76
N GLN A 62 -6.87 -22.93 -3.66
CA GLN A 62 -5.92 -22.82 -4.77
C GLN A 62 -6.29 -23.75 -5.93
N LYS A 63 -6.68 -25.00 -5.66
CA LYS A 63 -7.15 -25.96 -6.67
C LYS A 63 -8.45 -25.51 -7.35
N ARG A 64 -9.42 -24.97 -6.58
CA ARG A 64 -10.67 -24.40 -7.09
C ARG A 64 -10.41 -23.17 -7.97
N ILE A 65 -9.51 -22.29 -7.55
CA ILE A 65 -9.08 -21.14 -8.34
C ILE A 65 -8.42 -21.60 -9.64
N ALA A 66 -7.49 -22.55 -9.57
CA ALA A 66 -6.74 -23.04 -10.73
C ALA A 66 -7.64 -23.55 -11.88
N LYS A 67 -8.78 -24.18 -11.56
CA LYS A 67 -9.74 -24.69 -12.56
C LYS A 67 -10.47 -23.58 -13.33
N TRP A 68 -10.81 -22.46 -12.68
CA TRP A 68 -11.44 -21.30 -13.32
C TRP A 68 -10.41 -20.32 -13.89
N SER A 69 -9.20 -20.32 -13.36
CA SER A 69 -8.15 -19.34 -13.65
C SER A 69 -7.05 -19.90 -14.55
N GLN A 70 -7.39 -20.53 -15.67
CA GLN A 70 -6.42 -20.77 -16.77
C GLN A 70 -5.80 -19.46 -17.31
N CYS A 71 -6.18 -18.32 -16.75
CA CYS A 71 -5.55 -17.03 -16.85
C CYS A 71 -4.12 -17.01 -16.26
N PRO A 72 -3.10 -16.48 -16.97
CA PRO A 72 -1.72 -16.39 -16.50
C PRO A 72 -1.56 -15.54 -15.23
N SER A 73 -0.44 -15.75 -14.53
CA SER A 73 0.00 -14.86 -13.46
C SER A 73 0.41 -13.52 -14.04
N LEU A 74 0.08 -12.42 -13.36
CA LEU A 74 0.56 -11.08 -13.72
C LEU A 74 1.99 -10.90 -13.25
N ASP A 75 2.83 -10.46 -14.17
CA ASP A 75 4.13 -9.91 -13.82
C ASP A 75 3.90 -8.60 -13.05
N GLN A 76 4.47 -8.52 -11.85
CA GLN A 76 4.33 -7.37 -10.95
C GLN A 76 5.27 -6.22 -11.36
N THR A 77 5.24 -5.87 -12.65
CA THR A 77 5.97 -4.71 -13.20
C THR A 77 5.31 -3.41 -12.75
N ASP A 78 6.06 -2.31 -12.77
CA ASP A 78 5.53 -1.01 -12.34
C ASP A 78 4.39 -0.50 -13.23
N LYS A 79 4.45 -0.79 -14.53
CA LYS A 79 3.37 -0.49 -15.48
C LYS A 79 2.07 -1.19 -15.04
N THR A 80 2.15 -2.49 -14.85
CA THR A 80 1.02 -3.34 -14.45
C THR A 80 0.43 -2.89 -13.11
N LYS A 81 1.28 -2.54 -12.13
CA LYS A 81 0.83 -2.00 -10.84
C LYS A 81 0.06 -0.69 -11.00
N ARG A 82 0.55 0.25 -11.82
CA ARG A 82 -0.14 1.53 -12.07
C ARG A 82 -1.50 1.33 -12.73
N GLU A 83 -1.60 0.43 -13.70
CA GLU A 83 -2.88 0.12 -14.36
C GLU A 83 -3.90 -0.47 -13.38
N LEU A 84 -3.48 -1.40 -12.52
CA LEU A 84 -4.34 -1.99 -11.50
C LEU A 84 -4.75 -0.98 -10.42
N GLN A 85 -3.84 -0.10 -10.00
CA GLN A 85 -4.14 0.99 -9.07
C GLN A 85 -5.16 1.96 -9.67
N MET A 86 -5.01 2.30 -10.96
CA MET A 86 -5.95 3.16 -11.66
C MET A 86 -7.36 2.53 -11.69
N LEU A 87 -7.48 1.22 -11.94
CA LEU A 87 -8.76 0.51 -11.86
C LEU A 87 -9.38 0.56 -10.47
N ALA A 88 -8.57 0.42 -9.42
CA ALA A 88 -9.03 0.55 -8.05
C ALA A 88 -9.57 1.97 -7.76
N LEU A 89 -8.94 2.99 -8.36
CA LEU A 89 -9.27 4.41 -8.22
C LEU A 89 -10.26 4.94 -9.26
N ARG A 90 -10.88 4.09 -10.07
CA ARG A 90 -11.80 4.49 -11.16
C ARG A 90 -12.91 5.46 -10.75
N THR A 91 -13.31 5.46 -9.47
CA THR A 91 -14.32 6.36 -8.90
C THR A 91 -13.89 7.82 -8.84
N TYR A 92 -12.58 8.10 -8.89
CA TYR A 92 -12.04 9.46 -8.73
C TYR A 92 -11.57 10.07 -10.06
N ILE A 93 -11.56 9.28 -11.12
CA ILE A 93 -11.03 9.65 -12.44
C ILE A 93 -11.97 10.60 -13.16
N ASP A 94 -13.27 10.26 -13.19
CA ASP A 94 -14.30 11.03 -13.85
C ASP A 94 -15.34 11.46 -12.81
N PRO A 95 -15.55 12.77 -12.59
CA PRO A 95 -16.54 13.26 -11.61
C PRO A 95 -17.98 12.93 -12.00
N ALA A 96 -18.28 12.68 -13.27
CA ALA A 96 -19.62 12.35 -13.73
C ALA A 96 -19.97 10.87 -13.54
N ARG A 97 -18.96 9.99 -13.56
CA ARG A 97 -19.16 8.55 -13.54
C ARG A 97 -18.93 7.98 -12.15
N HIS A 98 -20.02 7.65 -11.49
CA HIS A 98 -20.00 7.00 -10.18
C HIS A 98 -20.00 5.48 -10.34
N TYR A 99 -18.83 4.88 -10.19
CA TYR A 99 -18.68 3.43 -10.14
C TYR A 99 -18.86 2.90 -8.71
N LYS A 100 -19.15 1.60 -8.61
CA LYS A 100 -19.03 0.90 -7.32
C LYS A 100 -17.58 0.95 -6.84
N LYS A 101 -17.39 1.28 -5.57
CA LYS A 101 -16.09 1.29 -4.89
C LYS A 101 -15.41 -0.07 -5.01
N SER A 102 -14.10 -0.06 -5.17
CA SER A 102 -13.29 -1.27 -5.19
C SER A 102 -13.09 -1.78 -3.75
N ASP A 103 -13.33 -3.08 -3.54
CA ASP A 103 -13.11 -3.76 -2.24
C ASP A 103 -11.73 -4.44 -2.18
N TRP A 104 -10.87 -4.17 -3.17
CA TRP A 104 -9.56 -4.79 -3.28
C TRP A 104 -8.61 -4.24 -2.21
N LYS A 105 -8.28 -5.06 -1.21
CA LYS A 105 -7.22 -4.75 -0.24
C LYS A 105 -5.83 -4.91 -0.86
N ASN A 106 -5.66 -5.94 -1.68
CA ASN A 106 -4.43 -6.26 -2.40
C ASN A 106 -4.71 -6.27 -3.91
N LEU A 107 -3.70 -5.92 -4.71
CA LEU A 107 -3.81 -5.99 -6.16
C LEU A 107 -4.02 -7.45 -6.62
N PRO A 108 -4.81 -7.67 -7.68
CA PRO A 108 -4.99 -9.00 -8.23
C PRO A 108 -3.66 -9.54 -8.78
N GLN A 109 -3.37 -10.81 -8.49
CA GLN A 109 -2.13 -11.47 -8.91
C GLN A 109 -2.24 -12.16 -10.27
N ARG A 110 -3.45 -12.39 -10.79
CA ARG A 110 -3.70 -13.09 -12.06
C ARG A 110 -4.70 -12.32 -12.91
N GLY A 111 -4.58 -12.41 -14.23
CA GLY A 111 -5.30 -11.54 -15.17
C GLY A 111 -4.64 -11.49 -16.56
N VAL A 112 -5.37 -10.96 -17.53
CA VAL A 112 -4.85 -10.67 -18.88
C VAL A 112 -5.28 -9.25 -19.24
N PHE A 113 -4.37 -8.49 -19.84
CA PHE A 113 -4.72 -7.24 -20.49
C PHE A 113 -5.12 -7.52 -21.93
N GLY A 114 -6.35 -7.18 -22.28
CA GLY A 114 -6.89 -7.32 -23.62
C GLY A 114 -7.30 -5.98 -24.20
N THR A 115 -7.23 -5.87 -25.52
CA THR A 115 -7.71 -4.70 -26.25
C THR A 115 -9.09 -4.98 -26.81
N TYR A 116 -10.01 -4.02 -26.70
CA TYR A 116 -11.34 -4.14 -27.28
C TYR A 116 -11.26 -4.02 -28.81
N ASN A 117 -11.79 -5.01 -29.53
CA ASN A 117 -11.97 -4.94 -30.98
C ASN A 117 -13.40 -4.50 -31.31
N VAL A 118 -13.53 -3.44 -32.10
CA VAL A 118 -14.81 -2.85 -32.46
C VAL A 118 -15.34 -3.55 -33.72
N SER A 119 -16.61 -3.96 -33.72
CA SER A 119 -17.26 -4.51 -34.91
C SER A 119 -17.40 -3.43 -36.01
N ALA A 120 -17.50 -3.85 -37.27
CA ALA A 120 -17.60 -2.93 -38.41
C ALA A 120 -18.79 -1.94 -38.30
N ASP A 121 -19.87 -2.34 -37.64
CA ASP A 121 -21.09 -1.57 -37.43
C ASP A 121 -20.91 -0.38 -36.45
N ARG A 122 -20.00 -0.51 -35.47
CA ARG A 122 -19.80 0.50 -34.40
C ARG A 122 -18.71 1.51 -34.74
N TYR A 123 -18.77 2.13 -35.92
CA TYR A 123 -17.73 3.05 -36.40
C TYR A 123 -17.41 4.18 -35.42
N HIS A 124 -18.41 4.70 -34.69
CA HIS A 124 -18.28 5.79 -33.74
C HIS A 124 -17.51 5.42 -32.44
N GLN A 125 -17.36 4.13 -32.15
CA GLN A 125 -16.61 3.65 -30.99
C GLN A 125 -15.14 3.33 -31.34
N ARG A 126 -14.81 3.35 -32.63
CA ARG A 126 -13.49 3.02 -33.12
C ARG A 126 -12.54 4.19 -32.85
N LYS A 127 -11.49 3.91 -32.08
CA LYS A 127 -10.38 4.84 -31.86
C LYS A 127 -9.50 4.93 -33.11
N THR A 128 -8.98 6.12 -33.40
CA THR A 128 -7.96 6.28 -34.44
C THR A 128 -6.63 5.68 -33.97
N LYS A 129 -5.72 5.35 -34.91
CA LYS A 129 -4.40 4.79 -34.58
C LYS A 129 -3.56 5.71 -33.69
N LYS A 130 -3.83 7.03 -33.72
CA LYS A 130 -3.14 8.03 -32.90
C LYS A 130 -3.65 8.08 -31.46
N GLU A 131 -4.94 7.81 -31.26
CA GLU A 131 -5.57 7.76 -29.94
C GLU A 131 -5.32 6.42 -29.23
N GLN A 132 -5.07 5.36 -29.99
CA GLN A 132 -4.73 4.04 -29.44
C GLN A 132 -3.36 4.10 -28.78
N SER A 133 -3.32 3.81 -27.48
CA SER A 133 -2.05 3.65 -26.75
C SER A 133 -1.80 2.18 -26.42
N LYS A 134 -0.56 1.86 -26.06
CA LYS A 134 -0.16 0.51 -25.64
C LYS A 134 -0.66 0.16 -24.24
N ASP A 135 -1.05 1.17 -23.46
CA ASP A 135 -1.28 1.11 -22.02
C ASP A 135 -2.60 1.80 -21.71
N MET A 136 -3.42 1.23 -20.85
CA MET A 136 -4.71 1.82 -20.45
C MET A 136 -4.50 3.15 -19.71
N PHE A 137 -3.46 3.22 -18.87
CA PHE A 137 -3.10 4.44 -18.14
C PHE A 137 -2.71 5.59 -19.09
N GLY A 138 -1.98 5.26 -20.16
CA GLY A 138 -1.58 6.22 -21.19
C GLY A 138 -2.78 6.79 -21.95
N GLU A 139 -3.70 5.92 -22.38
CA GLU A 139 -4.91 6.35 -23.08
C GLU A 139 -5.75 7.31 -22.25
N LEU A 140 -5.86 7.09 -20.94
CA LEU A 140 -6.68 7.94 -20.11
C LEU A 140 -6.00 9.27 -19.79
N LEU A 141 -4.83 9.26 -19.16
CA LEU A 141 -4.28 10.50 -18.57
C LEU A 141 -3.45 11.31 -19.56
N LEU A 142 -2.92 10.68 -20.59
CA LEU A 142 -2.07 11.35 -21.58
C LEU A 142 -2.86 11.80 -22.79
N THR A 143 -3.93 11.09 -23.14
CA THR A 143 -4.75 11.39 -24.33
C THR A 143 -6.04 12.15 -24.00
N ASP A 144 -6.69 11.91 -22.85
CA ASP A 144 -7.91 12.64 -22.49
C ASP A 144 -7.61 13.89 -21.65
N ASP A 145 -7.82 15.06 -22.25
CA ASP A 145 -7.57 16.36 -21.62
C ASP A 145 -8.47 16.60 -20.41
N ARG A 146 -9.73 16.12 -20.43
CA ARG A 146 -10.70 16.38 -19.36
C ARG A 146 -10.28 15.73 -18.05
N SER A 147 -9.93 14.45 -18.09
CA SER A 147 -9.47 13.71 -16.91
C SER A 147 -8.19 14.32 -16.34
N ARG A 148 -7.29 14.79 -17.21
CA ARG A 148 -6.03 15.43 -16.82
C ARG A 148 -6.25 16.78 -16.15
N GLU A 149 -7.09 17.64 -16.71
CA GLU A 149 -7.44 18.93 -16.13
C GLU A 149 -8.13 18.78 -14.77
N TRP A 150 -9.11 17.88 -14.68
CA TRP A 150 -9.80 17.57 -13.43
C TRP A 150 -8.81 17.09 -12.36
N THR A 151 -7.98 16.10 -12.69
CA THR A 151 -7.00 15.51 -11.76
C THR A 151 -5.98 16.57 -11.31
N ARG A 152 -5.48 17.40 -12.23
CA ARG A 152 -4.55 18.49 -11.91
C ARG A 152 -5.17 19.52 -10.98
N ARG A 153 -6.39 19.99 -11.29
CA ARG A 153 -7.08 20.97 -10.44
C ARG A 153 -7.38 20.40 -9.06
N LYS A 154 -7.97 19.20 -9.00
CA LYS A 154 -8.39 18.59 -7.72
C LYS A 154 -7.20 18.21 -6.86
N SER A 155 -6.11 17.73 -7.45
CA SER A 155 -4.88 17.45 -6.69
C SER A 155 -4.26 18.72 -6.11
N GLY A 156 -4.26 19.84 -6.84
CA GLY A 156 -3.83 21.15 -6.33
C GLY A 156 -4.68 21.61 -5.14
N GLU A 157 -6.01 21.57 -5.27
CA GLU A 157 -6.92 21.92 -4.16
C GLU A 157 -6.68 21.06 -2.91
N ILE A 158 -6.45 19.76 -3.09
CA ILE A 158 -6.16 18.84 -1.97
C ILE A 158 -4.80 19.15 -1.35
N ALA A 159 -3.78 19.43 -2.16
CA ALA A 159 -2.45 19.79 -1.68
C ALA A 159 -2.49 21.10 -0.88
N ASP A 160 -3.16 22.12 -1.39
CA ASP A 160 -3.34 23.41 -0.73
C ASP A 160 -4.12 23.26 0.58
N ALA A 161 -5.22 22.48 0.58
CA ALA A 161 -5.99 22.21 1.79
C ALA A 161 -5.15 21.49 2.86
N LYS A 162 -4.36 20.48 2.47
CA LYS A 162 -3.45 19.76 3.38
C LYS A 162 -2.36 20.66 3.92
N HIS A 163 -1.77 21.49 3.07
CA HIS A 163 -0.73 22.44 3.45
C HIS A 163 -1.28 23.51 4.42
N ASN A 164 -2.45 24.08 4.12
CA ASN A 164 -3.12 25.04 5.00
C ASN A 164 -3.48 24.42 6.36
N ALA A 165 -3.97 23.18 6.37
CA ALA A 165 -4.24 22.45 7.60
C ALA A 165 -2.95 22.26 8.42
N ALA A 166 -1.87 21.78 7.80
CA ALA A 166 -0.58 21.61 8.46
C ALA A 166 -0.06 22.94 9.05
N GLN A 167 -0.13 24.04 8.28
CA GLN A 167 0.25 25.36 8.78
C GLN A 167 -0.64 25.84 9.93
N TYR A 168 -1.92 25.53 9.92
CA TYR A 168 -2.83 25.87 11.01
C TYR A 168 -2.42 25.18 12.34
N PHE A 169 -2.02 23.92 12.29
CA PHE A 169 -1.58 23.17 13.47
C PHE A 169 -0.18 23.56 13.97
N VAL A 170 0.72 23.95 13.06
CA VAL A 170 2.11 24.32 13.40
C VAL A 170 2.24 25.81 13.80
N ARG A 171 1.21 26.63 13.54
CA ARG A 171 1.20 28.04 13.95
C ARG A 171 1.15 28.15 15.48
N PRO A 172 2.18 28.70 16.15
CA PRO A 172 2.08 29.00 17.57
C PRO A 172 0.99 30.05 17.77
N LYS A 173 0.01 29.76 18.65
CA LYS A 173 -1.14 30.63 18.95
C LYS A 173 -0.76 32.03 19.48
N ASN A 174 0.51 32.25 19.80
CA ASN A 174 1.02 33.44 20.48
C ASN A 174 1.85 34.40 19.58
N LYS A 175 1.40 34.69 18.35
CA LYS A 175 1.93 35.83 17.56
C LYS A 175 1.02 37.06 17.50
N LYS A 176 -0.05 37.10 18.32
CA LYS A 176 -0.78 38.34 18.61
C LYS A 176 -0.11 39.05 19.78
N GLY A 177 0.94 39.84 19.55
CA GLY A 177 1.53 40.56 20.69
C GLY A 177 2.83 41.34 20.50
N LYS A 178 3.50 41.34 19.35
CA LYS A 178 4.57 42.31 19.09
C LYS A 178 4.10 43.31 18.04
N LYS A 179 3.34 44.32 18.48
CA LYS A 179 3.36 45.63 17.81
C LYS A 179 4.83 46.03 17.77
N LYS A 180 5.49 45.86 16.63
CA LYS A 180 6.79 46.51 16.43
C LYS A 180 6.48 48.01 16.53
N GLY A 181 6.96 48.63 17.60
CA GLY A 181 6.87 50.06 17.81
C GLY A 181 7.27 50.78 16.53
N ALA A 182 6.56 51.87 16.26
CA ALA A 182 6.72 52.70 15.08
C ALA A 182 8.20 53.05 14.84
N ALA A 183 8.87 52.30 13.97
CA ALA A 183 10.10 52.73 13.34
C ALA A 183 9.69 53.56 12.13
N LYS A 184 9.92 54.86 12.24
CA LYS A 184 9.64 55.91 11.26
C LYS A 184 9.99 55.43 9.84
N LYS A 185 9.07 55.63 8.90
CA LYS A 185 9.24 55.36 7.48
C LYS A 185 10.47 56.15 6.97
N SER A 186 11.60 55.50 6.77
CA SER A 186 12.62 56.01 5.85
C SER A 186 12.31 55.44 4.47
N ALA A 187 12.07 56.32 3.51
CA ALA A 187 11.74 55.97 2.14
C ALA A 187 12.89 55.14 1.53
N LYS A 188 12.65 53.86 1.23
CA LYS A 188 13.53 53.11 0.33
C LYS A 188 13.31 53.66 -1.08
N LYS A 189 14.34 54.27 -1.64
CA LYS A 189 14.36 54.69 -3.06
C LYS A 189 14.08 53.45 -3.93
N PRO A 190 13.24 53.52 -4.97
CA PRO A 190 13.00 52.38 -5.86
C PRO A 190 14.31 51.98 -6.55
N TYR A 191 14.55 50.68 -6.62
CA TYR A 191 15.69 50.09 -7.32
C TYR A 191 15.58 50.43 -8.81
N GLN A 192 16.46 51.26 -9.34
CA GLN A 192 16.58 51.43 -10.78
C GLN A 192 17.35 50.24 -11.34
N VAL A 193 16.68 49.39 -12.11
CA VAL A 193 17.35 48.40 -12.96
C VAL A 193 18.02 49.17 -14.08
N LYS A 194 19.36 49.26 -14.04
CA LYS A 194 20.13 49.79 -15.16
C LYS A 194 20.03 48.78 -16.31
N PRO A 195 19.62 49.18 -17.52
CA PRO A 195 19.70 48.29 -18.67
C PRO A 195 21.18 47.98 -18.95
N SER A 196 21.56 46.71 -18.85
CA SER A 196 22.87 46.24 -19.33
C SER A 196 22.81 46.20 -20.85
N PHE A 197 23.32 47.24 -21.49
CA PHE A 197 23.73 47.17 -22.89
C PHE A 197 25.13 46.57 -22.91
N TYR A 198 25.25 45.34 -23.40
CA TYR A 198 26.34 44.77 -24.21
C TYR A 198 26.03 43.29 -24.46
#